data_AF-A0A972J4S2-F1
#
_entry.id   AF-A0A972J4S2-F1
#
_cell.length_a   1.000
_cell.length_b   1.000
_cell.length_c   1.000
_cell.angle_alpha   90.00
_cell.angle_beta   90.00
_cell.angle_gamma   90.00
#
_symmetry.space_group_name_H-M   'P 1'
#
loop_
_entity.id
_entity.type
_entity.pdbx_description
1 polymer ?
#
loop_
_entity_poly.entity_id
_entity_poly.type
_entity_poly.pdbx_seq_one_letter_code
_entity_poly.pdbx_strand_id
1 'polypeptide(L)'
;MLNIFIISNDTRIEKLVEFFQPFFKTKIRRAGDFDQGLQEVFENRPSVVFIQSSIGSVSGETIARHIKSLLGTASPRIVFLGEEGEKAARKASWWDNWIGVGDSEQKLREDFCKILHDYFPADWSEISREMEKPGQPPPEPGTGFEVFRFQEDEEAPARPGRAASSHATPAQSAAPELSVERSDGTHPDQEHLAQDEELPFEVFPADTALPRESRPTLGFPHRKKRTSLIVPLGLPLLALLAIAGAWLFIRNRADMRPPEQTATSPAAGAGQRQIASPHPSPPAASPTLPSFIRREWLDAAYSASHAGWERYLAPDLDIRLFRENGALKALQIIARDNGRITDGHLASILGEFGLRRPPTAAAVENKDGVLIERTLLAEKTELVVYRSGEDKRIQACVLAFP
;
A
#
# COMPACT_ATOMS: atom_id res chain seq x y z
N MET A 1 -19.95 -22.76 -5.89
CA MET A 1 -20.38 -21.35 -5.96
C MET A 1 -19.14 -20.52 -6.20
N LEU A 2 -19.05 -19.97 -7.40
CA LEU A 2 -17.92 -19.17 -7.86
C LEU A 2 -18.01 -17.76 -7.28
N ASN A 3 -17.14 -17.42 -6.34
CA ASN A 3 -17.02 -16.07 -5.80
C ASN A 3 -15.77 -15.41 -6.41
N ILE A 4 -15.99 -14.35 -7.19
CA ILE A 4 -14.93 -13.61 -7.87
C ILE A 4 -14.74 -12.28 -7.15
N PHE A 5 -13.48 -11.98 -6.83
CA PHE A 5 -13.10 -10.70 -6.27
C PHE A 5 -12.01 -10.04 -7.11
N ILE A 6 -12.09 -8.73 -7.28
CA ILE A 6 -11.17 -7.95 -8.11
C ILE A 6 -10.66 -6.74 -7.34
N ILE A 7 -9.34 -6.60 -7.23
CA ILE A 7 -8.68 -5.46 -6.61
C ILE A 7 -8.00 -4.65 -7.70
N SER A 8 -8.65 -3.58 -8.14
CA SER A 8 -8.19 -2.76 -9.26
C SER A 8 -8.87 -1.39 -9.26
N ASN A 9 -8.09 -0.35 -9.50
CA ASN A 9 -8.58 1.01 -9.71
C ASN A 9 -8.72 1.38 -11.20
N ASP A 10 -8.48 0.44 -12.12
CA ASP A 10 -8.60 0.66 -13.57
C ASP A 10 -10.07 0.72 -14.01
N THR A 11 -10.42 1.72 -14.80
CA THR A 11 -11.78 1.94 -15.31
C THR A 11 -12.19 0.90 -16.35
N ARG A 12 -11.25 0.25 -17.04
CA ARG A 12 -11.52 -0.85 -17.97
C ARG A 12 -12.01 -2.08 -17.22
N ILE A 13 -11.45 -2.33 -16.05
CA ILE A 13 -11.85 -3.44 -15.18
C ILE A 13 -13.24 -3.16 -14.58
N GLU A 14 -13.58 -1.91 -14.31
CA GLU A 14 -14.92 -1.53 -13.90
C GLU A 14 -15.97 -1.86 -14.97
N LYS A 15 -15.72 -1.45 -16.22
CA LYS A 15 -16.59 -1.80 -17.36
C LYS A 15 -16.70 -3.30 -17.57
N LEU A 16 -15.60 -4.03 -17.38
CA LEU A 16 -15.57 -5.49 -17.43
C LEU A 16 -16.52 -6.09 -16.39
N VAL A 17 -16.45 -5.62 -15.15
CA VAL A 17 -17.32 -6.07 -14.06
C VAL A 17 -18.79 -5.75 -14.37
N GLU A 18 -19.09 -4.52 -14.80
CA GLU A 18 -20.46 -4.13 -15.17
C GLU A 18 -21.04 -5.00 -16.28
N PHE A 19 -20.21 -5.33 -17.29
CA PHE A 19 -20.61 -6.20 -18.38
C PHE A 19 -20.93 -7.62 -17.88
N PHE A 20 -20.10 -8.17 -16.99
CA PHE A 20 -20.25 -9.55 -16.54
C PHE A 20 -21.28 -9.71 -15.41
N GLN A 21 -21.49 -8.71 -14.56
CA GLN A 21 -22.36 -8.78 -13.38
C GLN A 21 -23.75 -9.41 -13.63
N PRO A 22 -24.47 -9.12 -14.74
CA PRO A 22 -25.79 -9.68 -15.00
C PRO A 22 -25.79 -11.20 -15.22
N PHE A 23 -24.67 -11.76 -15.68
CA PHE A 23 -24.56 -13.17 -16.06
C PHE A 23 -24.12 -14.06 -14.91
N PHE A 24 -23.54 -13.48 -13.86
CA PHE A 24 -23.16 -14.22 -12.66
C PHE A 24 -24.30 -14.21 -11.66
N LYS A 25 -24.79 -15.41 -11.30
CA LYS A 25 -25.73 -15.56 -10.17
C LYS A 25 -25.11 -15.09 -8.85
N THR A 26 -23.79 -15.18 -8.74
CA THR A 26 -22.98 -14.70 -7.63
C THR A 26 -22.44 -13.31 -7.93
N LYS A 27 -22.36 -12.44 -6.92
CA LYS A 27 -21.86 -11.07 -7.11
C LYS A 27 -20.36 -11.09 -7.38
N ILE A 28 -19.93 -10.53 -8.52
CA ILE A 28 -18.53 -10.08 -8.67
C ILE A 28 -18.38 -8.85 -7.80
N ARG A 29 -17.37 -8.87 -6.94
CA ARG A 29 -17.03 -7.75 -6.05
C ARG A 29 -15.73 -7.09 -6.51
N ARG A 30 -15.66 -5.78 -6.31
CA ARG A 30 -14.50 -4.97 -6.65
C ARG A 30 -14.10 -4.09 -5.46
N ALA A 31 -12.80 -4.00 -5.21
CA ALA A 31 -12.20 -2.96 -4.36
C ALA A 31 -11.27 -2.08 -5.21
N GLY A 32 -11.33 -0.77 -4.98
CA GLY A 32 -10.47 0.22 -5.64
C GLY A 32 -9.11 0.40 -4.96
N ASP A 33 -8.94 -0.15 -3.76
CA ASP A 33 -7.72 -0.06 -2.96
C ASP A 33 -7.33 -1.43 -2.38
N PHE A 34 -6.07 -1.55 -1.96
CA PHE A 34 -5.55 -2.82 -1.43
C PHE A 34 -5.95 -3.10 0.02
N ASP A 35 -6.21 -2.08 0.84
CA ASP A 35 -6.53 -2.28 2.26
C ASP A 35 -7.93 -2.91 2.42
N GLN A 36 -8.91 -2.31 1.75
CA GLN A 36 -10.26 -2.85 1.57
C GLN A 36 -10.21 -4.18 0.84
N GLY A 37 -9.35 -4.28 -0.19
CA GLY A 37 -9.11 -5.52 -0.93
C GLY A 37 -8.70 -6.68 -0.03
N LEU A 38 -7.70 -6.47 0.83
CA LEU A 38 -7.23 -7.48 1.78
C LEU A 38 -8.32 -7.85 2.77
N GLN A 39 -9.01 -6.86 3.35
CA GLN A 39 -10.08 -7.10 4.31
C GLN A 39 -11.18 -8.00 3.70
N GLU A 40 -11.67 -7.68 2.49
CA GLU A 40 -12.71 -8.50 1.83
C GLU A 40 -12.23 -9.91 1.52
N VAL A 41 -10.95 -10.09 1.13
CA VAL A 41 -10.39 -11.42 0.85
C VAL A 41 -10.38 -12.29 2.10
N PHE A 42 -10.03 -11.72 3.27
CA PHE A 42 -10.01 -12.47 4.52
C PHE A 42 -11.40 -12.78 5.06
N GLU A 43 -12.33 -11.84 4.93
CA GLU A 43 -13.70 -12.00 5.44
C GLU A 43 -14.55 -12.94 4.56
N ASN A 44 -14.56 -12.73 3.25
CA ASN A 44 -15.47 -13.44 2.34
C ASN A 44 -14.83 -14.69 1.69
N ARG A 45 -13.51 -14.85 1.78
CA ARG A 45 -12.74 -15.96 1.20
C ARG A 45 -13.19 -16.32 -0.23
N PRO A 46 -12.95 -15.41 -1.20
CA PRO A 46 -13.32 -15.65 -2.59
C PRO A 46 -12.61 -16.90 -3.15
N SER A 47 -13.15 -17.47 -4.23
CA SER A 47 -12.54 -18.62 -4.91
C SER A 47 -11.37 -18.19 -5.79
N VAL A 48 -11.49 -17.01 -6.41
CA VAL A 48 -10.48 -16.39 -7.26
C VAL A 48 -10.40 -14.89 -6.98
N VAL A 49 -9.17 -14.36 -6.93
CA VAL A 49 -8.89 -12.95 -6.76
C VAL A 49 -8.06 -12.46 -7.93
N PHE A 50 -8.52 -11.39 -8.58
CA PHE A 50 -7.75 -10.67 -9.58
C PHE A 50 -7.10 -9.44 -8.92
N ILE A 51 -5.78 -9.30 -9.03
CA ILE A 51 -5.02 -8.24 -8.33
C ILE A 51 -4.25 -7.42 -9.36
N GLN A 52 -4.49 -6.11 -9.38
CA GLN A 52 -3.71 -5.18 -10.20
C GLN A 52 -2.26 -5.07 -9.74
N SER A 53 -1.35 -4.94 -10.69
CA SER A 53 0.09 -4.96 -10.44
C SER A 53 0.56 -3.86 -9.51
N SER A 54 -0.02 -2.68 -9.67
CA SER A 54 0.19 -1.53 -8.80
C SER A 54 -1.10 -0.72 -8.68
N ILE A 55 -1.37 -0.24 -7.47
CA ILE A 55 -2.43 0.73 -7.17
C ILE A 55 -1.78 1.78 -6.27
N GLY A 56 -1.66 3.02 -6.78
CA GLY A 56 -0.93 4.08 -6.10
C GLY A 56 0.56 3.72 -5.93
N SER A 57 1.07 3.76 -4.70
CA SER A 57 2.47 3.43 -4.36
C SER A 57 2.69 1.98 -3.95
N VAL A 58 1.64 1.16 -3.91
CA VAL A 58 1.69 -0.21 -3.39
C VAL A 58 1.74 -1.20 -4.55
N SER A 59 2.59 -2.23 -4.42
CA SER A 59 2.66 -3.34 -5.36
C SER A 59 1.68 -4.45 -5.00
N GLY A 60 0.90 -4.90 -5.98
CA GLY A 60 0.01 -6.05 -5.86
C GLY A 60 0.75 -7.35 -5.56
N GLU A 61 2.05 -7.44 -5.86
CA GLU A 61 2.88 -8.62 -5.54
C GLU A 61 2.97 -8.84 -4.04
N THR A 62 3.23 -7.77 -3.28
CA THR A 62 3.29 -7.79 -1.83
C THR A 62 1.97 -8.29 -1.24
N ILE A 63 0.85 -7.85 -1.82
CA ILE A 63 -0.51 -8.23 -1.42
C ILE A 63 -0.77 -9.71 -1.71
N ALA A 64 -0.44 -10.18 -2.92
CA ALA A 64 -0.58 -11.58 -3.30
C ALA A 64 0.23 -12.50 -2.37
N ARG A 65 1.48 -12.13 -2.07
CA ARG A 65 2.35 -12.85 -1.13
C ARG A 65 1.75 -12.87 0.27
N HIS A 66 1.20 -11.75 0.73
CA HIS A 66 0.57 -11.64 2.04
C HIS A 66 -0.66 -12.57 2.16
N ILE A 67 -1.54 -12.56 1.15
CA ILE A 67 -2.71 -13.45 1.08
C ILE A 67 -2.28 -14.93 1.12
N LYS A 68 -1.31 -15.31 0.29
CA LYS A 68 -0.78 -16.69 0.25
C LYS A 68 -0.14 -17.09 1.58
N SER A 69 0.63 -16.19 2.21
CA SER A 69 1.31 -16.46 3.47
C SER A 69 0.34 -16.67 4.63
N LEU A 70 -0.76 -15.91 4.67
CA LEU A 70 -1.73 -15.99 5.76
C LEU A 70 -2.75 -17.12 5.59
N LEU A 71 -3.18 -17.39 4.36
CA LEU A 71 -4.18 -18.43 4.08
C LEU A 71 -3.57 -19.80 3.76
N GLY A 72 -2.28 -19.85 3.41
CA GLY A 72 -1.59 -21.09 3.06
C GLY A 72 -2.31 -21.88 1.98
N THR A 73 -2.68 -23.12 2.26
CA THR A 73 -3.39 -24.00 1.32
C THR A 73 -4.84 -23.58 1.06
N ALA A 74 -5.43 -22.76 1.93
CA ALA A 74 -6.78 -22.22 1.77
C ALA A 74 -6.80 -20.90 0.98
N SER A 75 -5.66 -20.50 0.39
CA SER A 75 -5.59 -19.28 -0.40
C SER A 75 -6.46 -19.37 -1.65
N PRO A 76 -7.11 -18.28 -2.08
CA PRO A 76 -7.75 -18.21 -3.38
C PRO A 76 -6.74 -18.45 -4.51
N ARG A 77 -7.28 -18.75 -5.70
CA ARG A 77 -6.51 -18.62 -6.94
C ARG A 77 -6.22 -17.14 -7.18
N ILE A 78 -4.96 -16.79 -7.40
CA ILE A 78 -4.56 -15.40 -7.60
C ILE A 78 -4.22 -15.20 -9.07
N VAL A 79 -4.90 -14.27 -9.71
CA VAL A 79 -4.65 -13.84 -11.08
C VAL A 79 -4.16 -12.41 -11.05
N PHE A 80 -3.05 -12.14 -11.71
CA PHE A 80 -2.48 -10.80 -11.73
C PHE A 80 -2.92 -10.02 -12.95
N LEU A 81 -3.19 -8.73 -12.78
CA LEU A 81 -3.61 -7.81 -13.84
C LEU A 81 -2.48 -6.79 -14.02
N GLY A 82 -1.78 -6.82 -15.15
CA GLY A 82 -0.65 -5.89 -15.38
C GLY A 82 -0.41 -5.60 -16.86
N GLU A 83 0.67 -4.89 -17.17
CA GLU A 83 1.09 -4.63 -18.55
C GLU A 83 2.06 -5.71 -19.06
N GLU A 84 2.15 -5.92 -20.38
CA GLU A 84 2.93 -7.02 -20.98
C GLU A 84 4.41 -7.04 -20.55
N GLY A 85 4.98 -5.88 -20.19
CA GLY A 85 6.35 -5.78 -19.66
C GLY A 85 6.56 -6.55 -18.35
N GLU A 86 5.49 -6.72 -17.55
CA GLU A 86 5.53 -7.41 -16.25
C GLU A 86 5.33 -8.92 -16.39
N LYS A 87 4.84 -9.39 -17.55
CA LYS A 87 4.64 -10.83 -17.87
C LYS A 87 5.94 -11.62 -17.81
N ALA A 88 7.09 -10.97 -18.04
CA ALA A 88 8.40 -11.59 -18.06
C ALA A 88 8.92 -11.97 -16.66
N ALA A 89 8.30 -11.48 -15.59
CA ALA A 89 8.55 -11.90 -14.21
C ALA A 89 7.96 -13.30 -13.96
N ARG A 90 8.68 -14.30 -14.47
CA ARG A 90 8.54 -15.76 -14.29
C ARG A 90 7.59 -16.19 -13.17
N LYS A 91 6.52 -16.92 -13.54
CA LYS A 91 5.75 -17.92 -12.77
C LYS A 91 6.09 -17.99 -11.27
N ALA A 92 5.82 -16.91 -10.55
CA ALA A 92 6.13 -16.82 -9.15
C ALA A 92 5.20 -17.73 -8.36
N SER A 93 5.68 -18.32 -7.26
CA SER A 93 4.89 -19.28 -6.47
C SER A 93 3.65 -18.68 -5.81
N TRP A 94 3.50 -17.36 -5.85
CA TRP A 94 2.44 -16.62 -5.20
C TRP A 94 1.29 -16.20 -6.12
N TRP A 95 1.39 -16.44 -7.43
CA TRP A 95 0.28 -16.23 -8.37
C TRP A 95 0.04 -17.45 -9.26
N ASP A 96 -1.18 -17.61 -9.76
CA ASP A 96 -1.60 -18.77 -10.55
C ASP A 96 -1.67 -18.41 -12.06
N ASN A 97 -2.06 -17.18 -12.42
CA ASN A 97 -2.14 -16.69 -13.81
C ASN A 97 -1.91 -15.17 -13.93
N TRP A 98 -1.85 -14.67 -15.16
CA TRP A 98 -1.68 -13.25 -15.48
C TRP A 98 -2.54 -12.84 -16.69
N ILE A 99 -3.10 -11.63 -16.66
CA ILE A 99 -3.86 -11.00 -17.74
C ILE A 99 -3.26 -9.62 -18.05
N GLY A 100 -3.13 -9.33 -19.35
CA GLY A 100 -2.73 -8.03 -19.86
C GLY A 100 -3.88 -7.02 -19.80
N VAL A 101 -3.76 -6.00 -18.96
CA VAL A 101 -4.75 -4.91 -18.93
C VAL A 101 -4.52 -3.92 -20.07
N GLY A 102 -3.28 -3.83 -20.58
CA GLY A 102 -2.91 -2.97 -21.71
C GLY A 102 -3.52 -3.36 -23.07
N ASP A 103 -4.17 -4.53 -23.14
CA ASP A 103 -4.79 -5.05 -24.34
C ASP A 103 -6.15 -4.39 -24.67
N SER A 104 -6.71 -4.72 -25.84
CA SER A 104 -8.07 -4.31 -26.17
C SER A 104 -9.08 -4.91 -25.19
N GLU A 105 -10.17 -4.19 -24.92
CA GLU A 105 -11.23 -4.64 -24.00
C GLU A 105 -11.79 -6.03 -24.40
N GLN A 106 -11.82 -6.31 -25.70
CA GLN A 106 -12.27 -7.59 -26.22
C GLN A 106 -11.31 -8.73 -25.86
N LYS A 107 -10.00 -8.49 -25.93
CA LYS A 107 -8.97 -9.47 -25.52
C LYS A 107 -8.96 -9.67 -24.01
N LEU A 108 -9.11 -8.59 -23.23
CA LEU A 108 -9.27 -8.66 -21.78
C LEU A 108 -10.48 -9.53 -21.39
N ARG A 109 -11.60 -9.38 -22.09
CA ARG A 109 -12.81 -10.20 -21.91
C ARG A 109 -12.54 -11.66 -22.25
N GLU A 110 -11.91 -11.93 -23.39
CA GLU A 110 -11.55 -13.29 -23.81
C GLU A 110 -10.62 -13.98 -22.79
N ASP A 111 -9.58 -13.28 -22.34
CA ASP A 111 -8.63 -13.79 -21.35
C ASP A 111 -9.31 -14.05 -19.99
N PHE A 112 -10.22 -13.17 -19.57
CA PHE A 112 -11.02 -13.36 -18.36
C PHE A 112 -11.91 -14.60 -18.48
N CYS A 113 -12.65 -14.76 -19.58
CA CYS A 113 -13.46 -15.94 -19.88
C CYS A 113 -12.63 -17.22 -19.84
N LYS A 114 -11.46 -17.19 -20.50
CA LYS A 114 -10.56 -18.34 -20.59
C LYS A 114 -10.07 -18.79 -19.21
N ILE A 115 -9.67 -17.85 -18.36
CA ILE A 115 -9.21 -18.16 -17.00
C ILE A 115 -10.32 -18.74 -16.13
N LEU A 116 -11.55 -18.21 -16.24
CA LEU A 116 -12.69 -18.75 -15.52
C LEU A 116 -13.07 -20.15 -16.01
N HIS A 117 -13.02 -20.40 -17.32
CA HIS A 117 -13.20 -21.73 -17.89
C HIS A 117 -12.15 -22.71 -17.36
N ASP A 118 -10.87 -22.31 -17.33
CA ASP A 118 -9.77 -23.19 -16.91
C ASP A 118 -9.83 -23.56 -15.42
N TYR A 119 -10.25 -22.63 -14.55
CA TYR A 119 -10.34 -22.89 -13.11
C TYR A 119 -11.69 -23.45 -12.65
N PHE A 120 -12.78 -23.07 -13.31
CA PHE A 120 -14.14 -23.39 -12.89
C PHE A 120 -15.03 -23.79 -14.08
N PRO A 121 -14.71 -24.88 -14.79
CA PRO A 121 -15.40 -25.25 -16.02
C PRO A 121 -16.90 -25.53 -15.82
N ALA A 122 -17.27 -26.08 -14.65
CA ALA A 122 -18.66 -26.40 -14.31
C ALA A 122 -19.51 -25.14 -14.11
N ASP A 123 -19.02 -24.18 -13.31
CA ASP A 123 -19.71 -22.91 -13.08
C ASP A 123 -19.72 -22.07 -14.38
N TRP A 124 -18.61 -22.06 -15.14
CA TRP A 124 -18.50 -21.31 -16.39
C TRP A 124 -19.49 -21.77 -17.45
N SER A 125 -19.72 -23.08 -17.59
CA SER A 125 -20.66 -23.62 -18.58
C SER A 125 -22.10 -23.14 -18.36
N GLU A 126 -22.47 -22.88 -17.11
CA GLU A 126 -23.79 -22.29 -16.79
C GLU A 126 -23.84 -20.80 -17.16
N ILE A 127 -22.78 -20.06 -16.87
CA ILE A 127 -22.67 -18.62 -17.17
C ILE A 127 -22.63 -18.39 -18.68
N SER A 128 -21.84 -19.16 -19.42
CA SER A 128 -21.72 -19.04 -20.88
C SER A 128 -23.06 -19.29 -21.57
N ARG A 129 -23.85 -20.24 -21.08
CA ARG A 129 -25.21 -20.50 -21.59
C ARG A 129 -26.14 -19.32 -21.36
N GLU A 130 -26.03 -18.64 -20.22
CA GLU A 130 -26.85 -17.44 -19.94
C GLU A 130 -26.38 -16.23 -20.78
N MET A 131 -25.09 -16.13 -21.08
CA MET A 131 -24.55 -15.11 -21.99
C MET A 131 -24.95 -15.32 -23.45
N GLU A 132 -25.09 -16.58 -23.88
CA GLU A 132 -25.49 -16.94 -25.25
C GLU A 132 -27.00 -16.88 -25.47
N LYS A 133 -27.77 -16.75 -24.38
CA LYS A 133 -29.21 -16.53 -24.44
C LYS A 133 -29.44 -15.16 -25.11
N PRO A 134 -30.00 -15.12 -26.33
CA PRO A 134 -30.20 -13.85 -27.03
C PRO A 134 -31.06 -12.95 -26.17
N GLY A 135 -30.59 -11.72 -25.97
CA GLY A 135 -31.20 -10.72 -25.11
C GLY A 135 -32.71 -10.70 -25.34
N GLN A 136 -33.46 -11.15 -24.33
CA GLN A 136 -34.89 -10.94 -24.31
C GLN A 136 -35.08 -9.43 -24.38
N PRO A 137 -35.77 -8.89 -25.40
CA PRO A 137 -35.96 -7.46 -25.53
C PRO A 137 -36.55 -6.94 -24.21
N PRO A 138 -36.21 -5.68 -23.82
CA PRO A 138 -36.82 -5.06 -22.66
C PRO A 138 -38.34 -5.27 -22.76
N PRO A 139 -39.05 -5.59 -21.66
CA PRO A 139 -40.51 -5.56 -21.72
C PRO A 139 -40.88 -4.17 -22.24
N GLU A 140 -41.41 -4.13 -23.46
CA GLU A 140 -41.97 -2.91 -24.01
C GLU A 140 -42.92 -2.35 -22.95
N PRO A 141 -42.91 -1.03 -22.69
CA PRO A 141 -43.90 -0.43 -21.83
C PRO A 141 -45.25 -0.73 -22.45
N GLY A 142 -45.94 -1.69 -21.83
CA GLY A 142 -47.22 -2.20 -22.26
C GLY A 142 -48.15 -1.04 -22.54
N THR A 143 -48.46 -0.90 -23.81
CA THR A 143 -49.55 -0.08 -24.31
C THR A 143 -50.80 -0.60 -23.63
N GLY A 144 -51.29 0.18 -22.67
CA GLY A 144 -52.37 -0.20 -21.78
C GLY A 144 -52.89 1.01 -21.03
N PHE A 145 -53.12 2.12 -21.72
CA PHE A 145 -54.16 3.06 -21.31
C PHE A 145 -55.01 3.44 -22.52
N GLU A 146 -56.23 2.94 -22.42
CA GLU A 146 -57.45 3.26 -23.12
C GLU A 146 -57.49 4.61 -23.86
N VAL A 147 -57.90 4.47 -25.12
CA VAL A 147 -58.75 5.38 -25.87
C VAL A 147 -59.77 6.09 -24.96
N PHE A 148 -59.57 7.38 -24.72
CA PHE A 148 -60.68 8.33 -24.58
C PHE A 148 -60.47 9.48 -25.56
N ARG A 149 -61.09 9.29 -26.72
CA ARG A 149 -61.49 10.33 -27.66
C ARG A 149 -62.58 11.16 -26.96
N PHE A 150 -62.32 12.43 -26.69
CA PHE A 150 -63.39 13.43 -26.60
C PHE A 150 -63.00 14.68 -27.35
N GLN A 151 -64.05 15.21 -27.97
CA GLN A 151 -64.13 16.11 -29.09
C GLN A 151 -64.21 17.55 -28.58
N GLU A 152 -63.83 18.49 -29.44
CA GLU A 152 -64.09 19.92 -29.27
C GLU A 152 -65.52 20.19 -28.78
N ASP A 153 -65.66 21.10 -27.82
CA ASP A 153 -66.73 22.08 -27.87
C ASP A 153 -66.24 23.42 -27.31
N GLU A 154 -66.59 24.40 -28.13
CA GLU A 154 -66.50 25.85 -28.07
C GLU A 154 -67.20 26.41 -26.81
N GLU A 155 -66.69 27.50 -26.22
CA GLU A 155 -67.45 28.72 -25.86
C GLU A 155 -66.60 29.67 -24.96
N ALA A 156 -66.18 30.79 -25.56
CA ALA A 156 -65.80 32.04 -24.87
C ALA A 156 -67.10 32.75 -24.41
N PRO A 157 -67.15 33.82 -23.55
CA PRO A 157 -66.18 34.94 -23.52
C PRO A 157 -65.99 35.68 -22.17
N ALA A 158 -64.95 36.52 -22.07
CA ALA A 158 -65.03 37.94 -21.64
C ALA A 158 -63.64 38.55 -21.33
N ARG A 159 -63.36 39.68 -22.00
CA ARG A 159 -62.26 40.66 -21.84
C ARG A 159 -62.51 41.61 -20.62
N PRO A 160 -61.75 42.72 -20.39
CA PRO A 160 -60.30 42.98 -20.31
C PRO A 160 -59.89 43.92 -19.13
N GLY A 161 -58.59 44.14 -18.90
CA GLY A 161 -58.06 45.31 -18.15
C GLY A 161 -56.56 45.12 -17.87
N ARG A 162 -55.61 45.79 -18.55
CA ARG A 162 -55.16 47.20 -18.61
C ARG A 162 -54.18 47.59 -17.47
N ALA A 163 -53.10 48.24 -17.93
CA ALA A 163 -52.03 49.00 -17.24
C ALA A 163 -50.85 48.16 -16.71
N ALA A 164 -49.67 48.19 -17.32
CA ALA A 164 -48.71 49.31 -17.46
C ALA A 164 -48.10 49.75 -16.11
N SER A 165 -46.81 49.47 -15.94
CA SER A 165 -45.88 50.38 -15.29
C SER A 165 -44.44 50.07 -15.72
N SER A 166 -43.83 51.12 -16.25
CA SER A 166 -42.45 51.24 -16.69
C SER A 166 -41.57 51.71 -15.52
N HIS A 167 -40.31 51.26 -15.47
CA HIS A 167 -39.15 52.04 -14.98
C HIS A 167 -37.90 51.28 -15.49
N ALA A 168 -37.23 51.74 -16.54
CA ALA A 168 -36.22 52.80 -16.58
C ALA A 168 -34.91 52.45 -15.83
N THR A 169 -33.94 52.00 -16.62
CA THR A 169 -32.45 52.05 -16.55
C THR A 169 -31.93 53.44 -16.07
N PRO A 170 -30.65 53.70 -15.69
CA PRO A 170 -29.43 53.02 -16.15
C PRO A 170 -28.14 52.99 -15.28
N ALA A 171 -27.16 52.24 -15.81
CA ALA A 171 -25.72 52.54 -15.96
C ALA A 171 -24.67 52.18 -14.89
N GLN A 172 -23.53 51.75 -15.46
CA GLN A 172 -22.12 51.74 -15.02
C GLN A 172 -21.61 50.47 -14.33
N SER A 173 -20.37 50.00 -14.54
CA SER A 173 -19.35 50.18 -15.59
C SER A 173 -18.17 49.29 -15.17
N ALA A 174 -17.36 48.85 -16.14
CA ALA A 174 -15.96 48.42 -16.02
C ALA A 174 -15.63 47.05 -15.38
N ALA A 175 -15.11 46.15 -16.24
CA ALA A 175 -13.97 45.29 -15.93
C ALA A 175 -13.16 45.08 -17.24
N PRO A 176 -11.81 45.21 -17.23
CA PRO A 176 -11.00 45.23 -18.44
C PRO A 176 -10.49 43.83 -18.86
N GLU A 177 -10.34 43.66 -20.18
CA GLU A 177 -9.48 42.67 -20.83
C GLU A 177 -8.01 42.86 -20.44
N LEU A 178 -7.29 41.76 -20.23
CA LEU A 178 -5.84 41.74 -20.17
C LEU A 178 -5.29 40.84 -21.27
N SER A 179 -4.55 41.51 -22.15
CA SER A 179 -3.92 41.03 -23.36
C SER A 179 -2.79 40.03 -23.10
N VAL A 180 -2.69 39.09 -24.03
CA VAL A 180 -1.56 38.21 -24.28
C VAL A 180 -0.41 39.03 -24.88
N GLU A 181 0.73 39.10 -24.19
CA GLU A 181 1.96 39.67 -24.73
C GLU A 181 2.96 38.56 -25.08
N ARG A 182 3.26 38.47 -26.38
CA ARG A 182 4.39 37.73 -26.97
C ARG A 182 5.68 38.37 -26.49
N SER A 183 6.62 37.56 -26.02
CA SER A 183 8.02 37.96 -25.85
C SER A 183 8.90 37.12 -26.77
N ASP A 184 9.71 37.83 -27.55
CA ASP A 184 10.60 37.35 -28.60
C ASP A 184 12.02 37.80 -28.22
N GLY A 185 13.01 36.94 -28.49
CA GLY A 185 14.44 37.27 -28.59
C GLY A 185 15.21 37.62 -27.31
N THR A 186 16.26 36.84 -27.02
CA THR A 186 17.67 37.27 -27.20
C THR A 186 18.62 36.26 -26.53
N HIS A 187 19.51 35.71 -27.35
CA HIS A 187 20.65 34.85 -27.00
C HIS A 187 21.92 35.73 -27.01
N PRO A 188 22.80 35.59 -26.01
CA PRO A 188 24.25 35.50 -26.26
C PRO A 188 24.86 34.43 -25.33
N ASP A 189 26.08 33.93 -25.45
CA ASP A 189 27.17 34.07 -26.40
C ASP A 189 28.00 32.80 -26.24
N GLN A 190 28.68 32.43 -27.31
CA GLN A 190 29.56 31.27 -27.42
C GLN A 190 31.00 31.75 -27.21
N GLU A 191 31.66 31.33 -26.13
CA GLU A 191 33.12 31.39 -26.03
C GLU A 191 33.70 29.97 -26.07
N HIS A 192 34.37 29.69 -27.19
CA HIS A 192 35.37 28.65 -27.32
C HIS A 192 36.61 29.03 -26.50
N LEU A 193 37.11 28.11 -25.68
CA LEU A 193 38.54 28.03 -25.38
C LEU A 193 38.93 26.56 -25.18
N ALA A 194 39.84 26.13 -26.06
CA ALA A 194 40.52 24.86 -26.04
C ALA A 194 41.43 24.76 -24.82
N GLN A 195 41.57 23.55 -24.28
CA GLN A 195 42.82 23.10 -23.69
C GLN A 195 42.90 21.57 -23.73
N ASP A 196 43.86 21.11 -24.53
CA ASP A 196 44.46 19.79 -24.52
C ASP A 196 44.91 19.40 -23.12
N GLU A 197 44.68 18.14 -22.73
CA GLU A 197 45.68 17.36 -21.96
C GLU A 197 45.37 15.85 -22.03
N GLU A 198 46.05 15.22 -22.99
CA GLU A 198 46.82 13.96 -22.89
C GLU A 198 46.28 12.80 -22.03
N LEU A 199 45.78 11.77 -22.73
CA LEU A 199 45.67 10.39 -22.26
C LEU A 199 47.03 9.67 -22.42
N PRO A 200 47.51 8.88 -21.44
CA PRO A 200 48.46 7.83 -21.71
C PRO A 200 47.73 6.52 -22.02
N PHE A 201 47.78 6.17 -23.31
CA PHE A 201 47.61 4.86 -23.88
C PHE A 201 48.66 3.90 -23.30
N GLU A 202 48.25 2.87 -22.56
CA GLU A 202 49.14 1.77 -22.17
C GLU A 202 48.98 0.58 -23.12
N VAL A 203 50.14 0.19 -23.64
CA VAL A 203 50.42 -0.67 -24.78
C VAL A 203 50.10 -2.14 -24.49
N PHE A 204 49.34 -2.79 -25.37
CA PHE A 204 49.31 -4.24 -25.51
C PHE A 204 50.58 -4.75 -26.20
N PRO A 205 51.18 -5.86 -25.75
CA PRO A 205 51.95 -6.73 -26.62
C PRO A 205 51.11 -7.94 -27.04
N ALA A 206 51.02 -8.13 -28.36
CA ALA A 206 50.57 -9.35 -29.01
C ALA A 206 51.77 -10.26 -29.36
N ASP A 207 51.43 -11.46 -29.84
CA ASP A 207 52.26 -12.61 -30.22
C ASP A 207 52.62 -13.54 -29.03
N THR A 208 52.41 -14.86 -29.09
CA THR A 208 52.67 -15.75 -30.22
C THR A 208 51.90 -17.08 -30.10
N ALA A 209 51.42 -17.57 -31.25
CA ALA A 209 51.22 -18.95 -31.68
C ALA A 209 50.20 -19.91 -31.00
N LEU A 210 49.28 -20.37 -31.86
CA LEU A 210 48.50 -21.61 -31.78
C LEU A 210 49.41 -22.86 -31.71
N PRO A 211 48.90 -24.03 -31.25
CA PRO A 211 48.35 -24.96 -32.25
C PRO A 211 47.04 -25.65 -31.88
N ARG A 212 46.46 -26.17 -32.95
CA ARG A 212 45.18 -26.86 -33.18
C ARG A 212 45.24 -28.32 -32.71
N GLU A 213 44.04 -28.94 -32.65
CA GLU A 213 43.72 -30.36 -32.39
C GLU A 213 43.54 -30.71 -30.89
N SER A 214 42.47 -31.35 -30.43
CA SER A 214 41.64 -32.40 -31.04
C SER A 214 40.31 -32.53 -30.28
N ARG A 215 39.23 -32.84 -31.02
CA ARG A 215 37.99 -33.41 -30.47
C ARG A 215 38.26 -34.88 -30.12
N PRO A 216 37.74 -35.38 -28.98
CA PRO A 216 36.76 -36.46 -29.11
C PRO A 216 35.60 -36.40 -28.09
N THR A 217 34.43 -36.75 -28.62
CA THR A 217 33.30 -37.53 -28.06
C THR A 217 33.07 -37.68 -26.55
N LEU A 218 31.83 -37.31 -26.17
CA LEU A 218 30.82 -38.16 -25.50
C LEU A 218 31.19 -38.83 -24.16
N GLY A 219 30.59 -38.33 -23.07
CA GLY A 219 30.54 -39.03 -21.79
C GLY A 219 29.91 -38.18 -20.70
N PHE A 220 28.59 -38.30 -20.51
CA PHE A 220 27.92 -37.84 -19.30
C PHE A 220 28.36 -38.68 -18.10
N PRO A 221 28.73 -38.07 -16.96
CA PRO A 221 28.62 -38.74 -15.68
C PRO A 221 27.57 -38.05 -14.78
N HIS A 222 26.53 -38.81 -14.53
CA HIS A 222 25.76 -38.93 -13.29
C HIS A 222 25.74 -37.77 -12.27
N ARG A 223 24.56 -37.16 -12.21
CA ARG A 223 23.97 -36.37 -11.12
C ARG A 223 24.10 -37.09 -9.76
N LYS A 224 25.08 -36.69 -8.93
CA LYS A 224 25.10 -37.04 -7.51
C LYS A 224 24.09 -36.18 -6.75
N LYS A 225 23.03 -36.82 -6.25
CA LYS A 225 22.09 -36.25 -5.28
C LYS A 225 22.86 -35.89 -4.00
N ARG A 226 23.11 -34.61 -3.76
CA ARG A 226 23.44 -34.11 -2.41
C ARG A 226 22.14 -33.92 -1.64
N THR A 227 21.81 -34.89 -0.81
CA THR A 227 20.87 -34.74 0.31
C THR A 227 21.46 -33.70 1.26
N SER A 228 21.03 -32.45 1.13
CA SER A 228 21.34 -31.40 2.10
C SER A 228 20.45 -31.62 3.31
N LEU A 229 21.07 -32.10 4.38
CA LEU A 229 20.49 -32.25 5.70
C LEU A 229 20.38 -30.85 6.32
N ILE A 230 19.28 -30.14 6.04
CA ILE A 230 18.96 -28.86 6.68
C ILE A 230 18.39 -29.20 8.06
N VAL A 231 19.22 -29.07 9.08
CA VAL A 231 18.81 -29.09 10.48
C VAL A 231 17.94 -27.85 10.76
N PRO A 232 16.71 -27.99 11.31
CA PRO A 232 15.79 -26.87 11.46
C PRO A 232 16.11 -26.05 12.71
N LEU A 233 16.89 -24.98 12.56
CA LEU A 233 17.12 -23.99 13.61
C LEU A 233 15.88 -23.08 13.86
N GLY A 234 14.79 -23.29 13.13
CA GLY A 234 13.54 -22.51 13.25
C GLY A 234 12.56 -23.00 14.32
N LEU A 235 12.71 -24.25 14.80
CA LEU A 235 11.80 -24.83 15.79
C LEU A 235 11.88 -24.18 17.20
N PRO A 236 13.06 -23.80 17.75
CA PRO A 236 13.10 -23.14 19.06
C PRO A 236 12.55 -21.70 19.01
N LEU A 237 12.70 -21.00 17.88
CA LEU A 237 12.17 -19.63 17.71
C LEU A 237 10.64 -19.63 17.62
N LEU A 238 10.08 -20.62 16.92
CA LEU A 238 8.63 -20.77 16.78
C LEU A 238 7.96 -21.22 18.09
N ALA A 239 8.66 -22.04 18.89
CA ALA A 239 8.23 -22.38 20.25
C ALA A 239 8.26 -21.17 21.19
N LEU A 240 9.30 -20.32 21.13
CA LEU A 240 9.37 -19.08 21.91
C LEU A 240 8.27 -18.09 21.54
N LEU A 241 7.96 -17.94 20.24
CA LEU A 241 6.86 -17.08 19.77
C LEU A 241 5.48 -17.63 20.18
N ALA A 242 5.29 -18.95 20.17
CA ALA A 242 4.06 -19.57 20.65
C ALA A 242 3.86 -19.39 22.16
N ILE A 243 4.92 -19.51 22.97
CA ILE A 243 4.87 -19.28 24.42
C ILE A 243 4.60 -17.81 24.73
N ALA A 244 5.24 -16.88 24.01
CA ALA A 244 4.99 -15.44 24.16
C ALA A 244 3.56 -15.05 23.76
N GLY A 245 3.04 -15.63 22.66
CA GLY A 245 1.66 -15.42 22.22
C GLY A 245 0.63 -15.98 23.20
N ALA A 246 0.88 -17.17 23.75
CA ALA A 246 0.02 -17.76 24.78
C ALA A 246 0.00 -16.94 26.07
N TRP A 247 1.15 -16.38 26.49
CA TRP A 247 1.24 -15.53 27.67
C TRP A 247 0.49 -14.19 27.50
N LEU A 248 0.61 -13.55 26.32
CA LEU A 248 -0.14 -12.34 25.97
C LEU A 248 -1.66 -12.59 25.93
N PHE A 249 -2.09 -13.75 25.41
CA PHE A 249 -3.50 -14.10 25.35
C PHE A 249 -4.12 -14.33 26.74
N ILE A 250 -3.38 -14.94 27.66
CA ILE A 250 -3.83 -15.16 29.04
C ILE A 250 -3.90 -13.82 29.80
N ARG A 251 -2.93 -12.91 29.60
CA ARG A 251 -2.91 -11.60 30.25
C ARG A 251 -4.08 -10.70 29.81
N ASN A 252 -4.50 -10.78 28.56
CA ASN A 252 -5.63 -9.99 28.03
C ASN A 252 -7.03 -10.50 28.41
N ARG A 253 -7.16 -11.66 29.09
CA ARG A 253 -8.46 -12.19 29.53
C ARG A 253 -8.86 -11.81 30.96
N ALA A 254 -8.00 -11.13 31.72
CA ALA A 254 -8.24 -10.89 33.14
C ALA A 254 -9.29 -9.80 33.47
N ASP A 255 -9.71 -8.95 32.52
CA ASP A 255 -10.53 -7.75 32.83
C ASP A 255 -11.99 -7.78 32.34
N MET A 256 -12.53 -8.93 31.92
CA MET A 256 -13.98 -9.05 31.67
C MET A 256 -14.74 -9.31 32.98
N ARG A 257 -14.90 -8.27 33.80
CA ARG A 257 -15.86 -8.24 34.93
C ARG A 257 -17.15 -7.55 34.46
N PRO A 258 -18.35 -8.13 34.65
CA PRO A 258 -19.60 -7.49 34.24
C PRO A 258 -19.95 -6.29 35.14
N PRO A 259 -20.67 -5.26 34.63
CA PRO A 259 -21.04 -4.11 35.42
C PRO A 259 -22.31 -4.40 36.25
N GLU A 260 -22.21 -4.29 37.57
CA GLU A 260 -23.39 -4.11 38.42
C GLU A 260 -23.68 -2.61 38.59
N GLN A 261 -24.86 -2.20 38.11
CA GLN A 261 -25.50 -0.95 38.46
C GLN A 261 -26.17 -1.09 39.83
N THR A 262 -25.98 -0.13 40.73
CA THR A 262 -27.09 0.35 41.59
C THR A 262 -26.83 1.78 42.03
N ALA A 263 -27.83 2.63 41.82
CA ALA A 263 -27.90 4.03 42.25
C ALA A 263 -28.45 4.13 43.68
N THR A 264 -27.97 5.08 44.50
CA THR A 264 -28.83 5.92 45.37
C THR A 264 -28.08 7.17 45.87
N SER A 265 -28.80 8.30 45.91
CA SER A 265 -28.47 9.63 46.44
C SER A 265 -29.22 9.84 47.79
N PRO A 266 -29.21 11.00 48.49
CA PRO A 266 -28.15 11.86 49.05
C PRO A 266 -28.30 12.08 50.60
N ALA A 267 -27.38 12.81 51.25
CA ALA A 267 -27.69 13.93 52.19
C ALA A 267 -26.46 14.53 52.92
N ALA A 268 -26.33 15.86 52.76
CA ALA A 268 -25.89 16.91 53.68
C ALA A 268 -24.88 16.67 54.83
N GLY A 269 -23.87 17.54 54.90
CA GLY A 269 -23.10 17.81 56.12
C GLY A 269 -21.99 18.84 55.89
N ALA A 270 -22.23 20.09 56.30
CA ALA A 270 -21.30 21.21 56.25
C ALA A 270 -20.05 20.98 57.11
N GLY A 271 -18.91 21.55 56.68
CA GLY A 271 -17.66 21.53 57.43
C GLY A 271 -16.54 22.31 56.76
N GLN A 272 -16.57 23.63 56.93
CA GLN A 272 -15.57 24.58 56.49
C GLN A 272 -14.29 24.40 57.32
N ARG A 273 -13.15 24.07 56.69
CA ARG A 273 -11.82 24.36 57.25
C ARG A 273 -10.80 24.67 56.14
N GLN A 274 -10.28 25.88 56.25
CA GLN A 274 -9.29 26.53 55.42
C GLN A 274 -7.88 25.94 55.64
N ILE A 275 -7.00 26.21 54.68
CA ILE A 275 -5.51 26.08 54.67
C ILE A 275 -4.98 24.82 53.98
N ALA A 276 -4.62 24.96 52.69
CA ALA A 276 -3.22 24.90 52.22
C ALA A 276 -3.22 24.98 50.69
N SER A 277 -2.50 25.96 50.15
CA SER A 277 -2.21 26.08 48.72
C SER A 277 -1.60 24.77 48.21
N PRO A 278 -2.06 24.21 47.07
CA PRO A 278 -1.31 23.16 46.42
C PRO A 278 -0.06 23.79 45.82
N HIS A 279 1.08 23.62 46.49
CA HIS A 279 2.35 23.62 45.78
C HIS A 279 2.21 22.62 44.62
N PRO A 280 2.62 22.98 43.40
CA PRO A 280 2.68 22.01 42.32
C PRO A 280 3.68 20.94 42.74
N SER A 281 3.19 19.73 42.96
CA SER A 281 4.03 18.54 43.00
C SER A 281 4.95 18.60 41.78
N PRO A 282 6.27 18.39 41.94
CA PRO A 282 7.15 18.33 40.78
C PRO A 282 6.60 17.26 39.83
N PRO A 283 6.45 17.57 38.53
CA PRO A 283 5.93 16.59 37.59
C PRO A 283 6.84 15.35 37.67
N ALA A 284 6.21 14.20 37.88
CA ALA A 284 6.83 12.91 37.71
C ALA A 284 7.65 12.93 36.42
N ALA A 285 8.90 12.45 36.51
CA ALA A 285 9.89 12.51 35.45
C ALA A 285 9.25 12.26 34.08
N SER A 286 9.24 13.31 33.26
CA SER A 286 8.80 13.18 31.88
C SER A 286 9.73 12.19 31.20
N PRO A 287 9.25 11.13 30.53
CA PRO A 287 10.12 10.25 29.76
C PRO A 287 10.89 11.13 28.78
N THR A 288 12.22 11.21 28.96
CA THR A 288 13.05 12.15 28.20
C THR A 288 12.94 11.77 26.72
N LEU A 289 12.33 12.66 25.95
CA LEU A 289 12.22 12.53 24.51
C LEU A 289 13.57 12.94 23.90
N PRO A 290 14.10 12.19 22.92
CA PRO A 290 15.30 12.60 22.20
C PRO A 290 15.15 14.00 21.59
N SER A 291 16.24 14.74 21.50
CA SER A 291 16.20 16.18 21.20
C SER A 291 15.77 16.48 19.77
N PHE A 292 16.02 15.54 18.84
CA PHE A 292 15.58 15.61 17.45
C PHE A 292 14.08 15.37 17.26
N ILE A 293 13.37 14.85 18.27
CA ILE A 293 11.94 14.56 18.19
C ILE A 293 11.17 15.68 18.87
N ARG A 294 10.24 16.28 18.13
CA ARG A 294 9.41 17.34 18.66
C ARG A 294 8.08 16.80 19.16
N ARG A 295 7.59 17.32 20.29
CA ARG A 295 6.37 16.83 20.94
C ARG A 295 5.13 17.11 20.10
N GLU A 296 5.14 18.18 19.30
CA GLU A 296 4.06 18.53 18.36
C GLU A 296 3.86 17.51 17.24
N TRP A 297 4.82 16.62 16.98
CA TRP A 297 4.69 15.57 15.97
C TRP A 297 3.96 14.34 16.47
N LEU A 298 3.59 14.28 17.75
CA LEU A 298 2.97 13.10 18.36
C LEU A 298 1.63 12.77 17.69
N ASP A 299 1.54 11.56 17.15
CA ASP A 299 0.31 10.92 16.70
C ASP A 299 -0.34 10.20 17.91
N ALA A 300 -1.22 10.93 18.59
CA ALA A 300 -1.93 10.43 19.77
C ALA A 300 -2.88 9.27 19.42
N ALA A 301 -3.45 9.26 18.21
CA ALA A 301 -4.37 8.21 17.78
C ALA A 301 -3.63 6.88 17.56
N TYR A 302 -2.43 6.93 16.97
CA TYR A 302 -1.58 5.75 16.84
C TYR A 302 -1.14 5.22 18.21
N SER A 303 -0.70 6.12 19.10
CA SER A 303 -0.20 5.75 20.42
C SER A 303 -1.30 5.14 21.31
N ALA A 304 -2.56 5.58 21.15
CA ALA A 304 -3.72 5.02 21.84
C ALA A 304 -4.07 3.60 21.36
N SER A 305 -3.82 3.28 20.09
CA SER A 305 -4.12 1.97 19.50
C SER A 305 -2.97 0.96 19.62
N HIS A 306 -1.74 1.43 19.87
CA HIS A 306 -0.54 0.59 19.95
C HIS A 306 0.14 0.76 21.31
N ALA A 307 -0.26 -0.06 22.29
CA ALA A 307 0.29 0.02 23.64
C ALA A 307 1.83 -0.08 23.66
N GLY A 308 2.48 0.87 24.31
CA GLY A 308 3.94 0.97 24.39
C GLY A 308 4.61 1.62 23.18
N TRP A 309 3.89 1.88 22.09
CA TRP A 309 4.42 2.59 20.94
C TRP A 309 3.97 4.05 20.93
N GLU A 310 4.93 4.94 20.69
CA GLU A 310 4.70 6.35 20.44
C GLU A 310 5.13 6.64 19.00
N ARG A 311 4.26 7.26 18.20
CA ARG A 311 4.57 7.64 16.82
C ARG A 311 4.63 9.15 16.69
N TYR A 312 5.66 9.64 16.01
CA TYR A 312 5.92 11.04 15.75
C TYR A 312 6.05 11.24 14.24
N LEU A 313 5.13 12.01 13.67
CA LEU A 313 5.05 12.31 12.26
C LEU A 313 5.68 13.68 11.97
N ALA A 314 6.95 13.66 11.58
CA ALA A 314 7.59 14.82 10.99
C ALA A 314 7.14 14.98 9.52
N PRO A 315 7.38 16.15 8.89
CA PRO A 315 7.06 16.35 7.48
C PRO A 315 7.71 15.33 6.53
N ASP A 316 8.92 14.88 6.86
CA ASP A 316 9.77 14.04 6.02
C ASP A 316 10.11 12.68 6.66
N LEU A 317 9.75 12.46 7.93
CA LEU A 317 10.10 11.26 8.69
C LEU A 317 8.90 10.71 9.49
N ASP A 318 8.77 9.39 9.52
CA ASP A 318 7.92 8.65 10.45
C ASP A 318 8.84 8.06 11.53
N ILE A 319 8.75 8.59 12.74
CA ILE A 319 9.57 8.19 13.88
C ILE A 319 8.70 7.42 14.86
N ARG A 320 9.11 6.22 15.26
CA ARG A 320 8.38 5.38 16.20
C ARG A 320 9.30 4.98 17.34
N LEU A 321 8.84 5.20 18.56
CA LEU A 321 9.53 4.80 19.77
C LEU A 321 8.73 3.69 20.43
N PHE A 322 9.40 2.63 20.86
CA PHE A 322 8.81 1.60 21.69
C PHE A 322 9.36 1.71 23.10
N ARG A 323 8.47 1.90 24.08
CA ARG A 323 8.80 1.96 25.49
C ARG A 323 8.12 0.83 26.23
N GLU A 324 8.89 0.17 27.09
CA GLU A 324 8.39 -0.85 27.99
C GLU A 324 8.86 -0.51 29.41
N ASN A 325 7.92 -0.42 30.36
CA ASN A 325 8.21 -0.01 31.74
C ASN A 325 8.96 1.34 31.85
N GLY A 326 8.71 2.26 30.91
CA GLY A 326 9.38 3.57 30.83
C GLY A 326 10.77 3.55 30.17
N ALA A 327 11.36 2.38 29.94
CA ALA A 327 12.63 2.24 29.24
C ALA A 327 12.42 2.22 27.71
N LEU A 328 13.28 2.91 26.96
CA LEU A 328 13.27 2.86 25.50
C LEU A 328 13.86 1.52 25.04
N LYS A 329 13.07 0.73 24.31
CA LYS A 329 13.44 -0.60 23.81
C LYS A 329 13.68 -0.63 22.31
N ALA A 330 12.98 0.22 21.55
CA ALA A 330 13.28 0.39 20.14
C ALA A 330 13.03 1.82 19.67
N LEU A 331 13.79 2.24 18.67
CA LEU A 331 13.59 3.46 17.90
C LEU A 331 13.64 3.11 16.42
N GLN A 332 12.57 3.42 15.70
CA GLN A 332 12.48 3.23 14.26
C GLN A 332 12.29 4.59 13.60
N ILE A 333 13.05 4.85 12.54
CA ILE A 333 12.95 6.08 11.75
C ILE A 333 12.84 5.68 10.29
N ILE A 334 11.79 6.16 9.61
CA ILE A 334 11.47 5.83 8.23
C ILE A 334 11.37 7.13 7.44
N ALA A 335 12.07 7.21 6.32
CA ALA A 335 11.91 8.30 5.37
C ALA A 335 10.53 8.25 4.70
N ARG A 336 9.82 9.38 4.67
CA ARG A 336 8.52 9.53 4.00
C ARG A 336 8.69 10.30 2.70
N ASP A 337 7.93 9.96 1.66
CA ASP A 337 7.84 10.69 0.39
C ASP A 337 9.22 11.12 -0.16
N ASN A 338 9.64 12.36 0.13
CA ASN A 338 10.91 12.96 -0.31
C ASN A 338 11.98 13.09 0.79
N GLY A 339 11.69 12.61 2.00
CA GLY A 339 12.57 12.65 3.15
C GLY A 339 13.83 11.84 2.93
N ARG A 340 14.93 12.29 3.55
CA ARG A 340 16.23 11.65 3.41
C ARG A 340 16.86 11.48 4.77
N ILE A 341 17.14 10.23 5.13
CA ILE A 341 17.99 9.93 6.26
C ILE A 341 19.42 9.97 5.73
N THR A 342 20.15 11.06 5.98
CA THR A 342 21.56 11.15 5.63
C THR A 342 22.40 10.39 6.66
N ASP A 343 23.57 9.89 6.25
CA ASP A 343 24.51 9.26 7.18
C ASP A 343 24.91 10.20 8.33
N GLY A 344 24.98 11.52 8.07
CA GLY A 344 25.22 12.54 9.09
C GLY A 344 24.07 12.67 10.10
N HIS A 345 22.82 12.63 9.63
CA HIS A 345 21.65 12.63 10.52
C HIS A 345 21.63 11.37 11.39
N LEU A 346 21.84 10.19 10.79
CA LEU A 346 21.95 8.94 11.54
C LEU A 346 23.07 9.00 12.59
N ALA A 347 24.24 9.55 12.25
CA ALA A 347 25.34 9.73 13.19
C ALA A 347 24.97 10.67 14.36
N SER A 348 24.23 11.75 14.09
CA SER A 348 23.72 12.66 15.13
C SER A 348 22.75 11.92 16.08
N ILE A 349 21.82 11.13 15.54
CA ILE A 349 20.87 10.35 16.33
C ILE A 349 21.61 9.36 17.23
N LEU A 350 22.58 8.61 16.68
CA LEU A 350 23.41 7.68 17.46
C LEU A 350 24.17 8.41 18.57
N GLY A 351 24.70 9.60 18.28
CA GLY A 351 25.41 10.44 19.23
C GLY A 351 24.56 10.83 20.45
N GLU A 352 23.26 11.08 20.28
CA GLU A 352 22.35 11.36 21.41
C GLU A 352 22.24 10.19 22.39
N PHE A 353 22.40 8.96 21.91
CA PHE A 353 22.40 7.75 22.73
C PHE A 353 23.81 7.35 23.20
N GLY A 354 24.83 8.18 22.96
CA GLY A 354 26.22 7.84 23.26
C GLY A 354 26.79 6.72 22.37
N LEU A 355 26.10 6.39 21.27
CA LEU A 355 26.47 5.31 20.36
C LEU A 355 27.29 5.86 19.19
N ARG A 356 28.17 5.02 18.66
CA ARG A 356 28.96 5.34 17.45
C ARG A 356 28.80 4.22 16.44
N ARG A 357 28.58 4.60 15.19
CA ARG A 357 28.52 3.64 14.09
C ARG A 357 29.95 3.15 13.79
N PRO A 358 30.21 1.83 13.78
CA PRO A 358 31.48 1.30 13.30
C PRO A 358 31.61 1.51 11.78
N PRO A 359 32.85 1.62 11.26
CA PRO A 359 33.11 1.87 9.84
C PRO A 359 32.70 0.71 8.93
N THR A 360 32.46 -0.48 9.47
CA THR A 360 32.06 -1.67 8.72
C THR A 360 30.86 -2.32 9.40
N ALA A 361 29.82 -2.63 8.62
CA ALA A 361 28.65 -3.35 9.10
C ALA A 361 29.02 -4.81 9.46
N ALA A 362 28.42 -5.34 10.51
CA ALA A 362 28.70 -6.71 10.98
C ALA A 362 28.12 -7.77 10.03
N ALA A 363 26.97 -7.48 9.42
CA ALA A 363 26.37 -8.28 8.37
C ALA A 363 25.69 -7.38 7.34
N VAL A 364 25.79 -7.77 6.07
CA VAL A 364 25.13 -7.09 4.96
C VAL A 364 24.34 -8.14 4.18
N GLU A 365 23.05 -7.92 4.05
CA GLU A 365 22.12 -8.78 3.32
C GLU A 365 21.46 -7.95 2.21
N ASN A 366 21.37 -8.49 0.99
CA ASN A 366 20.61 -7.85 -0.08
C ASN A 366 19.34 -8.66 -0.30
N LYS A 367 18.18 -8.02 -0.12
CA LYS A 367 16.88 -8.66 -0.24
C LYS A 367 15.94 -7.73 -1.01
N ASP A 368 15.42 -8.24 -2.13
CA ASP A 368 14.42 -7.57 -2.96
C ASP A 368 14.84 -6.14 -3.40
N GLY A 369 16.14 -5.96 -3.71
CA GLY A 369 16.68 -4.65 -4.12
C GLY A 369 16.92 -3.68 -2.97
N VAL A 370 16.78 -4.12 -1.71
CA VAL A 370 17.11 -3.36 -0.51
C VAL A 370 18.35 -3.97 0.16
N LEU A 371 19.33 -3.13 0.45
CA LEU A 371 20.53 -3.48 1.18
C LEU A 371 20.29 -3.29 2.69
N ILE A 372 20.32 -4.37 3.44
CA ILE A 372 20.11 -4.40 4.89
C ILE A 372 21.47 -4.56 5.57
N GLU A 373 21.87 -3.53 6.31
CA GLU A 373 23.12 -3.50 7.08
C GLU A 373 22.79 -3.70 8.56
N ARG A 374 23.22 -4.82 9.13
CA ARG A 374 23.08 -5.10 10.56
C ARG A 374 24.40 -4.90 11.26
N THR A 375 24.34 -4.20 12.38
CA THR A 375 25.51 -3.80 13.14
C THR A 375 25.22 -3.93 14.63
N LEU A 376 26.04 -4.71 15.33
CA LEU A 376 26.02 -4.72 16.78
C LEU A 376 26.80 -3.51 17.29
N LEU A 377 26.12 -2.63 18.03
CA LEU A 377 26.72 -1.48 18.71
C LEU A 377 27.11 -1.87 20.14
N ALA A 378 27.57 -0.88 20.91
CA ALA A 378 27.87 -1.07 22.32
C ALA A 378 26.64 -1.58 23.11
N GLU A 379 26.90 -2.30 24.21
CA GLU A 379 25.89 -2.70 25.18
C GLU A 379 24.76 -3.59 24.61
N LYS A 380 25.06 -4.41 23.60
CA LYS A 380 24.08 -5.29 22.91
C LYS A 380 22.98 -4.52 22.16
N THR A 381 23.17 -3.23 21.92
CA THR A 381 22.27 -2.46 21.06
C THR A 381 22.49 -2.89 19.61
N GLU A 382 21.42 -3.22 18.90
CA GLU A 382 21.48 -3.57 17.48
C GLU A 382 21.02 -2.38 16.62
N LEU A 383 21.81 -2.05 15.60
CA LEU A 383 21.45 -1.10 14.56
C LEU A 383 21.22 -1.85 13.26
N VAL A 384 20.02 -1.68 12.69
CA VAL A 384 19.67 -2.16 11.35
C VAL A 384 19.41 -0.96 10.47
N VAL A 385 20.14 -0.85 9.36
CA VAL A 385 19.97 0.21 8.36
C VAL A 385 19.47 -0.40 7.06
N TYR A 386 18.39 0.13 6.54
CA TYR A 386 17.80 -0.25 5.26
C TYR A 386 18.19 0.79 4.23
N ARG A 387 18.96 0.38 3.22
CA ARG A 387 19.35 1.21 2.10
C ARG A 387 18.69 0.72 0.82
N SER A 388 18.29 1.65 -0.02
CA SER A 388 17.90 1.37 -1.40
C SER A 388 19.10 0.77 -2.17
N GLY A 389 18.89 -0.29 -2.93
CA GLY A 389 19.95 -0.97 -3.68
C GLY A 389 20.47 -0.17 -4.87
N GLU A 390 19.67 0.74 -5.43
CA GLU A 390 20.03 1.52 -6.62
C GLU A 390 20.87 2.75 -6.29
N ASP A 391 20.44 3.55 -5.31
CA ASP A 391 21.06 4.83 -4.96
C ASP A 391 21.75 4.83 -3.58
N LYS A 392 21.77 3.68 -2.88
CA LYS A 392 22.37 3.48 -1.55
C LYS A 392 21.85 4.44 -0.47
N ARG A 393 20.72 5.11 -0.71
CA ARG A 393 20.11 6.03 0.25
C ARG A 393 19.47 5.25 1.40
N ILE A 394 19.59 5.78 2.62
CA ILE A 394 18.94 5.19 3.79
C ILE A 394 17.45 5.49 3.73
N GLN A 395 16.65 4.43 3.61
CA GLN A 395 15.19 4.51 3.63
C GLN A 395 14.64 4.38 5.04
N ALA A 396 15.28 3.56 5.88
CA ALA A 396 14.90 3.39 7.27
C ALA A 396 16.09 2.98 8.13
N CYS A 397 16.01 3.27 9.42
CA CYS A 397 16.88 2.68 10.42
C CYS A 397 16.09 2.24 11.65
N VAL A 398 16.58 1.20 12.31
CA VAL A 398 16.03 0.66 13.56
C VAL A 398 17.15 0.49 14.55
N LEU A 399 16.97 1.03 15.75
CA LEU A 399 17.79 0.82 16.92
C LEU A 399 17.01 -0.02 17.91
N ALA A 400 17.55 -1.18 18.27
CA ALA A 400 16.98 -2.06 19.29
C ALA A 400 17.90 -2.06 20.51
N PHE A 401 17.35 -1.65 21.65
CA PHE A 401 18.04 -1.60 22.94
C PHE A 401 17.73 -2.87 23.76
N PRO A 402 18.67 -3.35 24.59
CA PRO A 402 18.49 -4.55 25.40
C PRO A 402 17.38 -4.44 26.46
#